data_AF-A7T0F0-F1
#
_entry.id   AF-A7T0F0-F1
#
_cell.length_a   1.000
_cell.length_b   1.000
_cell.length_c   1.000
_cell.angle_alpha   90.00
_cell.angle_beta   90.00
_cell.angle_gamma   90.00
#
_symmetry.space_group_name_H-M   'P 1'
#
loop_
_entity.id
_entity.type
_entity.pdbx_description
1 polymer ?
#
loop_
_entity_poly.entity_id
_entity_poly.type
_entity_poly.pdbx_seq_one_letter_code
_entity_poly.pdbx_strand_id
1 'polypeptide(L)'
;VNSRQKAVIEAFRHAWKGYKQFAWGHDELKPISKSFSEWFNIGLTIIDSLDTMLLLNLKDEFREARDWVANSLSFDKNVDVNLFEVTIRVLGGLLSAYHLSNDDIFLNKAVELGDRLLPCFNSQSGIPFSDVNLMTRQVHPPRWGPDSSVSEVSTIQLEFRDLSYVTGNDKYKQAVDKVMRHLHSLPKKNGLVPIFVNANTGQFRPGATITLGARGDSYYEYLLKQWLQTGKKEDWLKEDFTNSMNGVTSLLARRSHPNKLLYVGELLHGNSFSPKMDHLVCFLPGTMALAAHNGLDPKYLEFAKDMMETCYQMYARMPSRLSPEIAYFNQNPPATEDIILK
;
A
#
# COMPACT_ATOMS: atom_id res chain seq x y z
N VAL A 1 -17.54 -21.59 9.50
CA VAL A 1 -18.00 -20.21 9.22
C VAL A 1 -19.02 -19.78 10.27
N ASN A 2 -18.72 -18.74 11.06
CA ASN A 2 -19.63 -18.17 12.05
C ASN A 2 -20.57 -17.11 11.43
N SER A 3 -21.52 -16.54 12.20
CA SER A 3 -22.51 -15.59 11.70
C SER A 3 -21.91 -14.31 11.11
N ARG A 4 -20.85 -13.75 11.72
CA ARG A 4 -20.15 -12.57 11.20
C ARG A 4 -19.44 -12.86 9.89
N GLN A 5 -18.76 -14.01 9.78
CA GLN A 5 -18.13 -14.45 8.54
C GLN A 5 -19.15 -14.67 7.42
N LYS A 6 -20.34 -15.23 7.73
CA LYS A 6 -21.43 -15.36 6.75
C LYS A 6 -21.88 -13.99 6.23
N ALA A 7 -22.04 -13.00 7.11
CA ALA A 7 -22.41 -11.63 6.70
C ALA A 7 -21.37 -11.01 5.75
N VAL A 8 -20.07 -11.24 5.98
CA VAL A 8 -18.99 -10.80 5.07
C VAL A 8 -19.08 -11.49 3.71
N ILE A 9 -19.33 -12.81 3.68
CA ILE A 9 -19.50 -13.57 2.43
C ILE A 9 -20.69 -13.02 1.61
N GLU A 10 -21.81 -12.73 2.27
CA GLU A 10 -22.99 -12.19 1.58
C GLU A 10 -22.77 -10.74 1.10
N ALA A 11 -22.02 -9.92 1.85
CA ALA A 11 -21.60 -8.59 1.39
C ALA A 11 -20.68 -8.68 0.16
N PHE A 12 -19.72 -9.61 0.15
CA PHE A 12 -18.87 -9.87 -1.01
C PHE A 12 -19.71 -10.28 -2.22
N ARG A 13 -20.62 -11.25 -2.06
CA ARG A 13 -21.50 -11.69 -3.16
C ARG A 13 -22.39 -10.58 -3.69
N HIS A 14 -22.88 -9.69 -2.83
CA HIS A 14 -23.63 -8.52 -3.27
C HIS A 14 -22.78 -7.60 -4.16
N ALA A 15 -21.56 -7.27 -3.73
CA ALA A 15 -20.63 -6.46 -4.51
C ALA A 15 -20.25 -7.14 -5.84
N TRP A 16 -19.87 -8.42 -5.78
CA TRP A 16 -19.47 -9.22 -6.94
C TRP A 16 -20.60 -9.36 -7.95
N LYS A 17 -21.84 -9.53 -7.51
CA LYS A 17 -23.02 -9.57 -8.39
C LYS A 17 -23.17 -8.26 -9.17
N GLY A 18 -23.02 -7.11 -8.50
CA GLY A 18 -23.05 -5.80 -9.15
C GLY A 18 -21.93 -5.66 -10.18
N TYR A 19 -20.70 -6.06 -9.81
CA TYR A 19 -19.54 -6.02 -10.68
C TYR A 19 -19.74 -6.91 -11.92
N LYS A 20 -20.09 -8.18 -11.73
CA LYS A 20 -20.34 -9.13 -12.82
C LYS A 20 -21.46 -8.67 -13.76
N GLN A 21 -22.49 -8.01 -13.24
CA GLN A 21 -23.61 -7.56 -14.07
C GLN A 21 -23.29 -6.31 -14.89
N PHE A 22 -22.53 -5.36 -14.36
CA PHE A 22 -22.41 -4.01 -14.93
C PHE A 22 -20.99 -3.59 -15.31
N ALA A 23 -19.96 -4.36 -14.92
CA ALA A 23 -18.56 -4.00 -15.06
C ALA A 23 -17.64 -5.21 -15.34
N TRP A 24 -18.17 -6.36 -15.79
CA TRP A 24 -17.38 -7.57 -16.02
C TRP A 24 -16.23 -7.33 -17.00
N GLY A 25 -14.99 -7.55 -16.54
CA GLY A 25 -13.78 -7.37 -17.34
C GLY A 25 -13.23 -5.93 -17.36
N HIS A 26 -13.95 -4.98 -16.75
CA HIS A 26 -13.52 -3.59 -16.58
C HIS A 26 -12.83 -3.39 -15.23
N ASP A 27 -12.08 -2.30 -15.07
CA ASP A 27 -11.32 -2.10 -13.84
C ASP A 27 -12.21 -1.93 -12.60
N GLU A 28 -13.27 -1.13 -12.68
CA GLU A 28 -14.07 -0.74 -11.51
C GLU A 28 -15.56 -0.63 -11.82
N LEU A 29 -16.40 -0.99 -10.84
CA LEU A 29 -17.84 -0.77 -10.89
C LEU A 29 -18.20 0.65 -10.46
N LYS A 30 -19.11 1.29 -11.21
CA LYS A 30 -19.84 2.51 -10.80
C LYS A 30 -21.26 2.10 -10.39
N PRO A 31 -21.51 1.77 -9.09
CA PRO A 31 -22.69 1.02 -8.68
C PRO A 31 -24.00 1.80 -8.81
N ILE A 32 -23.98 3.12 -8.64
CA ILE A 32 -25.19 3.96 -8.76
C ILE A 32 -25.62 4.11 -10.23
N SER A 33 -24.66 4.40 -11.12
CA SER A 33 -24.93 4.54 -12.55
C SER A 33 -25.01 3.21 -13.29
N LYS A 34 -24.72 2.09 -12.63
CA LYS A 34 -24.66 0.74 -13.22
C LYS A 34 -23.77 0.68 -14.47
N SER A 35 -22.57 1.22 -14.33
CA SER A 35 -21.56 1.31 -15.39
C SER A 35 -20.18 1.02 -14.81
N PHE A 36 -19.10 1.38 -15.51
CA PHE A 36 -17.74 1.11 -15.11
C PHE A 36 -16.82 2.33 -15.34
N SER A 37 -15.64 2.30 -14.72
CA SER A 37 -14.50 3.17 -15.03
C SER A 37 -13.31 2.34 -15.46
N GLU A 38 -12.43 2.96 -16.25
CA GLU A 38 -11.17 2.39 -16.70
C GLU A 38 -10.03 3.34 -16.36
N TRP A 39 -8.91 2.76 -15.94
CA TRP A 39 -7.66 3.48 -15.75
C TRP A 39 -6.50 2.65 -16.29
N PHE A 40 -6.35 1.41 -15.84
CA PHE A 40 -5.39 0.45 -16.41
C PHE A 40 -5.96 -0.34 -17.58
N ASN A 41 -7.28 -0.47 -17.67
CA ASN A 41 -8.00 -1.29 -18.63
C ASN A 41 -7.48 -2.74 -18.61
N ILE A 42 -7.42 -3.38 -17.44
CA ILE A 42 -6.91 -4.76 -17.28
C ILE A 42 -7.78 -5.59 -16.33
N GLY A 43 -9.04 -5.19 -16.12
CA GLY A 43 -9.98 -5.93 -15.29
C GLY A 43 -9.56 -5.95 -13.83
N LEU A 44 -9.09 -4.81 -13.31
CA LEU A 44 -8.52 -4.68 -11.98
C LEU A 44 -9.33 -5.37 -10.87
N THR A 45 -10.63 -5.10 -10.77
CA THR A 45 -11.50 -5.72 -9.73
C THR A 45 -11.56 -7.24 -9.82
N ILE A 46 -11.44 -7.85 -11.01
CA ILE A 46 -11.36 -9.32 -11.13
C ILE A 46 -10.12 -9.81 -10.41
N ILE A 47 -8.96 -9.24 -10.75
CA ILE A 47 -7.66 -9.70 -10.26
C ILE A 47 -7.54 -9.47 -8.76
N ASP A 48 -7.91 -8.27 -8.30
CA ASP A 48 -7.86 -7.85 -6.89
C ASP A 48 -8.86 -8.61 -5.98
N SER A 49 -9.78 -9.38 -6.58
CA SER A 49 -10.74 -10.21 -5.85
C SER A 49 -10.40 -11.70 -5.83
N LEU A 50 -9.41 -12.17 -6.61
CA LEU A 50 -9.14 -13.60 -6.81
C LEU A 50 -8.83 -14.33 -5.49
N ASP A 51 -7.89 -13.81 -4.72
CA ASP A 51 -7.47 -14.40 -3.45
C ASP A 51 -8.58 -14.34 -2.39
N THR A 52 -9.36 -13.26 -2.37
CA THR A 52 -10.52 -13.11 -1.49
C THR A 52 -11.57 -14.16 -1.81
N MET A 53 -11.85 -14.45 -3.09
CA MET A 53 -12.76 -15.54 -3.47
C MET A 53 -12.25 -16.90 -2.97
N LEU A 54 -10.94 -17.16 -3.07
CA LEU A 54 -10.33 -18.39 -2.55
C LEU A 54 -10.46 -18.49 -1.02
N LEU A 55 -10.13 -17.41 -0.29
CA LEU A 55 -10.20 -17.36 1.18
C LEU A 55 -11.64 -17.48 1.71
N LEU A 56 -12.62 -16.97 0.97
CA LEU A 56 -14.05 -17.09 1.28
C LEU A 56 -14.67 -18.41 0.76
N ASN A 57 -13.89 -19.26 0.10
CA ASN A 57 -14.34 -20.53 -0.50
C ASN A 57 -15.48 -20.35 -1.53
N LEU A 58 -15.40 -19.29 -2.34
CA LEU A 58 -16.32 -18.94 -3.43
C LEU A 58 -15.83 -19.55 -4.76
N LYS A 59 -15.93 -20.88 -4.85
CA LYS A 59 -15.30 -21.66 -5.92
C LYS A 59 -15.83 -21.37 -7.32
N ASP A 60 -17.14 -21.12 -7.45
CA ASP A 60 -17.76 -20.86 -8.76
C ASP A 60 -17.39 -19.47 -9.27
N GLU A 61 -17.47 -18.47 -8.40
CA GLU A 61 -17.03 -17.10 -8.69
C GLU A 61 -15.53 -17.06 -9.06
N PHE A 62 -14.69 -17.79 -8.30
CA PHE A 62 -13.27 -17.92 -8.59
C PHE A 62 -13.01 -18.57 -9.96
N ARG A 63 -13.71 -19.66 -10.29
CA ARG A 63 -13.53 -20.35 -11.58
C ARG A 63 -13.82 -19.40 -12.75
N GLU A 64 -14.91 -18.63 -12.68
CA GLU A 64 -15.25 -17.66 -13.72
C GLU A 64 -14.20 -16.54 -13.85
N ALA A 65 -13.71 -16.02 -12.72
CA ALA A 65 -12.67 -15.00 -12.69
C ALA A 65 -11.34 -15.54 -13.27
N ARG A 66 -10.96 -16.76 -12.87
CA ARG A 66 -9.79 -17.48 -13.39
C ARG A 66 -9.88 -17.68 -14.90
N ASP A 67 -11.04 -18.07 -15.41
CA ASP A 67 -11.23 -18.27 -16.85
C ASP A 67 -11.16 -16.95 -17.62
N TRP A 68 -11.60 -15.83 -17.03
CA TRP A 68 -11.37 -14.51 -17.60
C TRP A 68 -9.87 -14.16 -17.64
N VAL A 69 -9.12 -14.42 -16.57
CA VAL A 69 -7.66 -14.20 -16.55
C VAL A 69 -6.97 -15.04 -17.63
N ALA A 70 -7.37 -16.29 -17.80
CA ALA A 70 -6.78 -17.19 -18.79
C ALA A 70 -7.05 -16.74 -20.24
N ASN A 71 -8.28 -16.29 -20.52
CA ASN A 71 -8.75 -16.10 -21.89
C ASN A 71 -8.81 -14.63 -22.34
N SER A 72 -8.85 -13.68 -21.42
CA SER A 72 -9.16 -12.26 -21.72
C SER A 72 -8.12 -11.27 -21.22
N LEU A 73 -7.37 -11.58 -20.15
CA LEU A 73 -6.35 -10.67 -19.63
C LEU A 73 -5.19 -10.53 -20.63
N SER A 74 -4.97 -9.30 -21.10
CA SER A 74 -3.84 -8.94 -21.95
C SER A 74 -3.17 -7.67 -21.44
N PHE A 75 -1.85 -7.71 -21.32
CA PHE A 75 -1.01 -6.55 -21.04
C PHE A 75 -0.47 -5.89 -22.32
N ASP A 76 -0.84 -6.37 -23.51
CA ASP A 76 -0.49 -5.71 -24.77
C ASP A 76 -1.49 -4.58 -25.09
N LYS A 77 -1.48 -3.55 -24.24
CA LYS A 77 -2.37 -2.39 -24.33
C LYS A 77 -1.57 -1.11 -24.31
N ASN A 78 -1.88 -0.19 -25.22
CA ASN A 78 -1.26 1.14 -25.25
C ASN A 78 -1.87 2.04 -24.17
N VAL A 79 -1.47 1.80 -22.93
CA VAL A 79 -1.95 2.49 -21.73
C VAL A 79 -0.79 2.65 -20.75
N ASP A 80 -0.72 3.83 -20.13
CA ASP A 80 0.24 4.10 -19.05
C ASP A 80 -0.34 3.58 -17.74
N VAL A 81 0.48 2.84 -16.99
CA VAL A 81 0.13 2.35 -15.65
C VAL A 81 1.12 2.88 -14.63
N ASN A 82 0.62 3.19 -13.44
CA ASN A 82 1.47 3.54 -12.31
C ASN A 82 2.12 2.27 -11.75
N LEU A 83 3.45 2.26 -11.66
CA LEU A 83 4.26 1.13 -11.21
C LEU A 83 3.80 0.59 -9.84
N PHE A 84 3.54 1.49 -8.89
CA PHE A 84 3.15 1.11 -7.54
C PHE A 84 1.77 0.43 -7.54
N GLU A 85 0.75 1.12 -8.06
CA GLU A 85 -0.63 0.63 -8.04
C GLU A 85 -0.79 -0.70 -8.79
N VAL A 86 -0.17 -0.85 -9.97
CA VAL A 86 -0.25 -2.10 -10.73
C VAL A 86 0.54 -3.23 -10.05
N THR A 87 1.61 -2.90 -9.32
CA THR A 87 2.38 -3.90 -8.56
C THR A 87 1.55 -4.43 -7.38
N ILE A 88 1.06 -3.56 -6.50
CA ILE A 88 0.40 -4.00 -5.27
C ILE A 88 -0.95 -4.68 -5.53
N ARG A 89 -1.66 -4.31 -6.60
CA ARG A 89 -2.99 -4.88 -6.91
C ARG A 89 -2.90 -6.05 -7.88
N VAL A 90 -2.22 -5.86 -9.01
CA VAL A 90 -2.25 -6.84 -10.09
C VAL A 90 -1.16 -7.88 -9.91
N LEU A 91 0.10 -7.45 -9.75
CA LEU A 91 1.18 -8.41 -9.51
C LEU A 91 0.98 -9.15 -8.19
N GLY A 92 0.65 -8.41 -7.12
CA GLY A 92 0.30 -8.96 -5.81
C GLY A 92 -0.89 -9.93 -5.88
N GLY A 93 -2.01 -9.52 -6.50
CA GLY A 93 -3.20 -10.37 -6.64
C GLY A 93 -2.94 -11.65 -7.46
N LEU A 94 -2.17 -11.57 -8.54
CA LEU A 94 -1.78 -12.74 -9.33
C LEU A 94 -0.86 -13.68 -8.54
N LEU A 95 0.13 -13.18 -7.81
CA LEU A 95 1.02 -14.00 -6.98
C LEU A 95 0.26 -14.66 -5.83
N SER A 96 -0.62 -13.93 -5.14
CA SER A 96 -1.49 -14.50 -4.11
C SER A 96 -2.40 -15.60 -4.67
N ALA A 97 -3.03 -15.36 -5.82
CA ALA A 97 -3.85 -16.36 -6.49
C ALA A 97 -3.03 -17.61 -6.89
N TYR A 98 -1.81 -17.43 -7.38
CA TYR A 98 -0.89 -18.53 -7.68
C TYR A 98 -0.60 -19.37 -6.43
N HIS A 99 -0.14 -18.76 -5.34
CA HIS A 99 0.21 -19.48 -4.11
C HIS A 99 -1.00 -20.20 -3.48
N LEU A 100 -2.21 -19.63 -3.57
CA LEU A 100 -3.41 -20.22 -2.97
C LEU A 100 -4.10 -21.28 -3.85
N SER A 101 -3.95 -21.21 -5.17
CA SER A 101 -4.62 -22.14 -6.11
C SER A 101 -3.68 -23.16 -6.75
N ASN A 102 -2.37 -22.89 -6.75
CA ASN A 102 -1.35 -23.65 -7.48
C ASN A 102 -1.66 -23.78 -9.00
N ASP A 103 -2.29 -22.75 -9.59
CA ASP A 103 -2.56 -22.66 -11.03
C ASP A 103 -1.54 -21.74 -11.71
N ASP A 104 -0.71 -22.33 -12.57
CA ASP A 104 0.40 -21.66 -13.25
C ASP A 104 -0.06 -20.51 -14.17
N ILE A 105 -1.35 -20.42 -14.53
CA ILE A 105 -1.84 -19.29 -15.34
C ILE A 105 -1.56 -17.95 -14.66
N PHE A 106 -1.69 -17.88 -13.33
CA PHE A 106 -1.47 -16.65 -12.59
C PHE A 106 0.01 -16.29 -12.52
N LEU A 107 0.89 -17.29 -12.34
CA LEU A 107 2.33 -17.09 -12.39
C LEU A 107 2.78 -16.61 -13.77
N ASN A 108 2.28 -17.23 -14.85
CA ASN A 108 2.60 -16.83 -16.21
C ASN A 108 2.22 -15.36 -16.48
N LYS A 109 1.06 -14.92 -16.00
CA LYS A 109 0.62 -13.52 -16.10
C LYS A 109 1.45 -12.58 -15.21
N ALA A 110 1.81 -13.02 -14.00
CA ALA A 110 2.68 -12.26 -13.10
C ALA A 110 4.08 -12.01 -13.72
N VAL A 111 4.66 -13.03 -14.35
CA VAL A 111 5.94 -12.91 -15.09
C VAL A 111 5.81 -11.93 -16.27
N GLU A 112 4.75 -12.06 -17.06
CA GLU A 112 4.49 -11.15 -18.19
C GLU A 112 4.42 -9.69 -17.73
N LEU A 113 3.66 -9.43 -16.65
CA LEU A 113 3.54 -8.11 -16.07
C LEU A 113 4.88 -7.61 -15.51
N GLY A 114 5.54 -8.40 -14.66
CA GLY A 114 6.83 -8.03 -14.06
C GLY A 114 7.86 -7.62 -15.11
N ASP A 115 7.93 -8.33 -16.23
CA ASP A 115 8.82 -8.00 -17.35
C ASP A 115 8.51 -6.67 -18.02
N ARG A 116 7.23 -6.28 -18.09
CA ARG A 116 6.80 -4.98 -18.63
C ARG A 116 7.07 -3.83 -17.66
N LEU A 117 7.20 -4.09 -16.37
CA LEU A 117 7.44 -3.09 -15.33
C LEU A 117 8.94 -2.82 -15.07
N LEU A 118 9.83 -3.77 -15.36
CA LEU A 118 11.28 -3.61 -15.19
C LEU A 118 11.90 -2.34 -15.86
N PRO A 119 11.41 -1.85 -17.00
CA PRO A 119 11.90 -0.59 -17.57
C PRO A 119 11.84 0.61 -16.61
N CYS A 120 10.90 0.65 -15.64
CA CYS A 120 10.78 1.77 -14.71
C CYS A 120 12.06 2.05 -13.93
N PHE A 121 12.86 1.01 -13.67
CA PHE A 121 14.09 1.10 -12.88
C PHE A 121 15.29 1.63 -13.66
N ASN A 122 15.15 1.89 -14.96
CA ASN A 122 16.21 2.40 -15.85
C ASN A 122 16.37 3.93 -15.75
N SER A 123 16.29 4.49 -14.55
CA SER A 123 16.64 5.90 -14.30
C SER A 123 18.13 6.06 -14.00
N GLN A 124 18.62 7.30 -14.04
CA GLN A 124 20.03 7.59 -13.75
C GLN A 124 20.44 7.21 -12.32
N SER A 125 19.54 7.36 -11.35
CA SER A 125 19.82 7.00 -9.95
C SER A 125 19.49 5.54 -9.61
N GLY A 126 18.68 4.88 -10.44
CA GLY A 126 18.07 3.57 -10.12
C GLY A 126 16.79 3.66 -9.29
N ILE A 127 16.36 4.84 -8.86
CA ILE A 127 15.01 5.07 -8.33
C ILE A 127 14.01 5.01 -9.49
N PRO A 128 12.95 4.19 -9.43
CA PRO A 128 12.08 4.00 -10.57
C PRO A 128 11.25 5.24 -10.89
N PHE A 129 10.96 5.42 -12.18
CA PHE A 129 9.90 6.31 -12.63
C PHE A 129 8.53 5.81 -12.15
N SER A 130 7.57 6.72 -12.03
CA SER A 130 6.22 6.41 -11.54
C SER A 130 5.41 5.58 -12.54
N ASP A 131 5.57 5.84 -13.84
CA ASP A 131 4.67 5.31 -14.86
C ASP A 131 5.41 4.61 -16.00
N VAL A 132 4.76 3.58 -16.55
CA VAL A 132 5.21 2.83 -17.73
C VAL A 132 4.04 2.50 -18.64
N ASN A 133 4.25 2.64 -19.94
CA ASN A 133 3.30 2.19 -20.95
C ASN A 133 3.40 0.67 -21.15
N LEU A 134 2.31 -0.07 -20.97
CA LEU A 134 2.36 -1.54 -21.03
C LEU A 134 2.73 -2.09 -22.42
N MET A 135 2.36 -1.40 -23.51
CA MET A 135 2.69 -1.82 -24.88
C MET A 135 4.07 -1.33 -25.30
N THR A 136 4.31 -0.01 -25.23
CA THR A 136 5.54 0.60 -25.77
C THR A 136 6.73 0.46 -24.83
N ARG A 137 6.50 0.13 -23.55
CA ARG A 137 7.50 0.07 -22.48
C ARG A 137 8.22 1.40 -22.22
N GLN A 138 7.66 2.50 -22.73
CA GLN A 138 8.17 3.83 -22.43
C GLN A 138 7.84 4.19 -20.98
N VAL A 139 8.81 4.77 -20.29
CA VAL A 139 8.71 5.16 -18.89
C VAL A 139 8.79 6.66 -18.77
N HIS A 140 8.08 7.23 -17.81
CA HIS A 140 8.14 8.66 -17.56
C HIS A 140 7.83 9.00 -16.10
N PRO A 141 8.34 10.14 -15.60
CA PRO A 141 7.91 10.68 -14.31
C PRO A 141 6.47 11.18 -14.40
N PRO A 142 5.83 11.56 -13.28
CA PRO A 142 4.50 12.14 -13.35
C PRO A 142 4.54 13.51 -14.04
N ARG A 143 3.42 13.93 -14.64
CA ARG A 143 3.33 15.18 -15.42
C ARG A 143 3.71 16.44 -14.65
N TRP A 144 3.59 16.42 -13.31
CA TRP A 144 3.81 17.57 -12.44
C TRP A 144 5.24 17.67 -11.89
N GLY A 145 6.16 16.75 -12.23
CA GLY A 145 7.57 16.90 -11.87
C GLY A 145 8.36 15.60 -11.87
N PRO A 146 9.69 15.69 -11.72
CA PRO A 146 10.61 14.55 -11.86
C PRO A 146 10.66 13.61 -10.64
N ASP A 147 9.80 13.82 -9.64
CA ASP A 147 9.88 13.10 -8.38
C ASP A 147 8.83 12.01 -8.30
N SER A 148 9.27 10.85 -7.80
CA SER A 148 8.42 9.74 -7.42
C SER A 148 8.02 9.89 -5.95
N SER A 149 6.84 9.39 -5.59
CA SER A 149 6.47 9.27 -4.17
C SER A 149 7.37 8.23 -3.49
N VAL A 150 7.77 8.47 -2.25
CA VAL A 150 8.63 7.51 -1.54
C VAL A 150 7.90 6.19 -1.31
N SER A 151 6.64 6.22 -0.87
CA SER A 151 5.85 4.99 -0.75
C SER A 151 5.79 4.21 -2.06
N GLU A 152 5.56 4.88 -3.20
CA GLU A 152 5.44 4.20 -4.49
C GLU A 152 6.68 3.40 -4.88
N VAL A 153 7.88 3.93 -4.61
CA VAL A 153 9.13 3.23 -4.97
C VAL A 153 9.58 2.20 -3.92
N SER A 154 9.02 2.27 -2.71
CA SER A 154 9.36 1.42 -1.57
C SER A 154 8.26 0.45 -1.14
N THR A 155 7.21 0.33 -1.95
CA THR A 155 6.06 -0.56 -1.70
C THR A 155 5.78 -1.43 -2.92
N ILE A 156 6.85 -2.02 -3.46
CA ILE A 156 6.84 -2.93 -4.62
C ILE A 156 7.77 -4.14 -4.39
N GLN A 157 8.42 -4.18 -3.24
CA GLN A 157 9.53 -5.10 -2.96
C GLN A 157 9.03 -6.50 -2.68
N LEU A 158 7.92 -6.67 -1.95
CA LEU A 158 7.43 -7.99 -1.58
C LEU A 158 7.07 -8.80 -2.82
N GLU A 159 6.39 -8.17 -3.76
CA GLU A 159 5.91 -8.73 -5.01
C GLU A 159 7.07 -9.09 -5.95
N PHE A 160 8.00 -8.16 -6.17
CA PHE A 160 9.15 -8.43 -7.04
C PHE A 160 10.11 -9.47 -6.42
N ARG A 161 10.28 -9.47 -5.09
CA ARG A 161 11.07 -10.50 -4.40
C ARG A 161 10.41 -11.87 -4.48
N ASP A 162 9.10 -11.94 -4.30
CA ASP A 162 8.34 -13.19 -4.45
C ASP A 162 8.36 -13.68 -5.90
N LEU A 163 8.20 -12.79 -6.88
CA LEU A 163 8.32 -13.13 -8.30
C LEU A 163 9.70 -13.73 -8.62
N SER A 164 10.78 -13.15 -8.10
CA SER A 164 12.12 -13.77 -8.20
C SER A 164 12.19 -15.13 -7.54
N TYR A 165 11.60 -15.29 -6.35
CA TYR A 165 11.59 -16.55 -5.61
C TYR A 165 10.88 -17.67 -6.38
N VAL A 166 9.66 -17.43 -6.87
CA VAL A 166 8.86 -18.46 -7.55
C VAL A 166 9.34 -18.75 -8.98
N THR A 167 10.04 -17.81 -9.63
CA THR A 167 10.58 -18.01 -10.98
C THR A 167 12.03 -18.49 -11.01
N GLY A 168 12.77 -18.35 -9.91
CA GLY A 168 14.22 -18.52 -9.87
C GLY A 168 15.00 -17.44 -10.63
N ASN A 169 14.36 -16.34 -11.04
CA ASN A 169 15.00 -15.26 -11.79
C ASN A 169 15.23 -14.03 -10.90
N ASP A 170 16.49 -13.79 -10.50
CA ASP A 170 16.87 -12.73 -9.56
C ASP A 170 16.69 -11.30 -10.09
N LYS A 171 16.41 -11.09 -11.38
CA LYS A 171 16.31 -9.74 -11.96
C LYS A 171 15.28 -8.84 -11.26
N TYR A 172 14.17 -9.41 -10.81
CA TYR A 172 13.10 -8.66 -10.12
C TYR A 172 13.54 -8.20 -8.73
N LYS A 173 14.05 -9.12 -7.92
CA LYS A 173 14.64 -8.85 -6.60
C LYS A 173 15.78 -7.84 -6.69
N GLN A 174 16.70 -8.01 -7.63
CA GLN A 174 17.84 -7.11 -7.80
C GLN A 174 17.40 -5.66 -8.08
N ALA A 175 16.34 -5.47 -8.89
CA ALA A 175 15.81 -4.16 -9.21
C ALA A 175 15.30 -3.44 -7.95
N VAL A 176 14.43 -4.09 -7.17
CA VAL A 176 13.79 -3.47 -6.00
C VAL A 176 14.71 -3.37 -4.77
N ASP A 177 15.66 -4.30 -4.60
CA ASP A 177 16.65 -4.24 -3.52
C ASP A 177 17.62 -3.07 -3.70
N LYS A 178 17.98 -2.75 -4.96
CA LYS A 178 18.81 -1.58 -5.26
C LYS A 178 18.15 -0.29 -4.78
N VAL A 179 16.83 -0.16 -4.99
CA VAL A 179 16.04 0.98 -4.52
C VAL A 179 16.10 1.08 -2.99
N MET A 180 15.79 -0.01 -2.29
CA MET A 180 15.75 0.04 -0.82
C MET A 180 17.12 0.29 -0.19
N ARG A 181 18.20 -0.30 -0.73
CA ARG A 181 19.56 -0.02 -0.26
C ARG A 181 19.95 1.44 -0.48
N HIS A 182 19.52 2.02 -1.60
CA HIS A 182 19.74 3.44 -1.85
C HIS A 182 19.01 4.30 -0.82
N LEU A 183 17.71 4.07 -0.60
CA LEU A 183 16.93 4.78 0.42
C LEU A 183 17.50 4.60 1.84
N HIS A 184 18.01 3.40 2.17
CA HIS A 184 18.70 3.12 3.42
C HIS A 184 19.93 4.03 3.62
N SER A 185 20.69 4.31 2.56
CA SER A 185 21.88 5.17 2.63
C SER A 185 21.58 6.68 2.78
N LEU A 186 20.36 7.11 2.42
CA LEU A 186 20.01 8.52 2.45
C LEU A 186 19.79 9.04 3.88
N PRO A 187 20.10 10.33 4.14
CA PRO A 187 19.85 10.95 5.43
C PRO A 187 18.34 11.02 5.72
N LYS A 188 17.97 10.71 6.97
CA LYS A 188 16.58 10.67 7.45
C LYS A 188 16.45 11.50 8.73
N LYS A 189 15.24 12.00 9.00
CA LYS A 189 14.95 12.72 10.24
C LYS A 189 14.44 11.74 11.29
N ASN A 190 15.34 11.25 12.15
CA ASN A 190 15.04 10.20 13.13
C ASN A 190 14.37 8.98 12.48
N GLY A 191 14.91 8.49 11.36
CA GLY A 191 14.32 7.40 10.57
C GLY A 191 13.16 7.81 9.65
N LEU A 192 12.55 8.99 9.86
CA LEU A 192 11.45 9.45 9.02
C LEU A 192 11.93 10.01 7.67
N VAL A 193 11.18 9.69 6.61
CA VAL A 193 11.50 10.07 5.23
C VAL A 193 10.53 11.13 4.70
N PRO A 194 11.00 12.10 3.89
CA PRO A 194 10.13 13.00 3.14
C PRO A 194 9.32 12.23 2.08
N ILE A 195 8.15 12.72 1.70
CA ILE A 195 7.24 12.01 0.77
C ILE A 195 7.69 11.92 -0.70
N PHE A 196 8.79 12.58 -1.08
CA PHE A 196 9.28 12.60 -2.47
C PHE A 196 10.76 12.27 -2.56
N VAL A 197 11.11 11.48 -3.58
CA VAL A 197 12.47 11.18 -4.01
C VAL A 197 12.60 11.40 -5.52
N ASN A 198 13.68 12.04 -5.94
CA ASN A 198 13.87 12.40 -7.34
C ASN A 198 14.48 11.23 -8.13
N ALA A 199 13.84 10.79 -9.22
CA ALA A 199 14.29 9.63 -10.00
C ALA A 199 15.65 9.86 -10.71
N ASN A 200 16.00 11.10 -11.03
CA ASN A 200 17.25 11.42 -11.73
C ASN A 200 18.44 11.51 -10.77
N THR A 201 18.27 12.16 -9.63
CA THR A 201 19.34 12.43 -8.66
C THR A 201 19.42 11.42 -7.52
N GLY A 202 18.34 10.67 -7.28
CA GLY A 202 18.22 9.74 -6.16
C GLY A 202 18.10 10.43 -4.79
N GLN A 203 17.90 11.75 -4.73
CA GLN A 203 17.83 12.48 -3.46
C GLN A 203 16.39 12.69 -3.01
N PHE A 204 16.15 12.66 -1.70
CA PHE A 204 14.88 13.13 -1.14
C PHE A 204 14.69 14.62 -1.44
N ARG A 205 13.44 15.02 -1.72
CA ARG A 205 13.10 16.44 -1.95
C ARG A 205 13.29 17.23 -0.64
N PRO A 206 14.21 18.22 -0.60
CA PRO A 206 14.40 19.04 0.60
C PRO A 206 13.12 19.79 0.97
N GLY A 207 12.78 19.80 2.26
CA GLY A 207 11.60 20.49 2.76
C GLY A 207 10.26 19.91 2.29
N ALA A 208 10.22 18.70 1.72
CA ALA A 208 8.96 18.00 1.53
C ALA A 208 8.36 17.58 2.88
N THR A 209 7.03 17.47 2.93
CA THR A 209 6.31 16.99 4.11
C THR A 209 6.79 15.61 4.52
N ILE A 210 6.87 15.36 5.82
CA ILE A 210 7.06 14.03 6.40
C ILE A 210 5.72 13.63 7.01
N THR A 211 5.14 12.54 6.53
CA THR A 211 3.85 12.02 7.02
C THR A 211 3.85 10.49 6.93
N LEU A 212 3.01 9.86 7.76
CA LEU A 212 2.67 8.44 7.66
C LEU A 212 1.36 8.22 6.90
N GLY A 213 0.82 9.26 6.28
CA GLY A 213 -0.33 9.18 5.38
C GLY A 213 0.10 9.00 3.93
N ALA A 214 -0.67 9.55 3.01
CA ALA A 214 -0.45 9.38 1.58
C ALA A 214 1.00 9.75 1.17
N ARG A 215 1.60 8.93 0.31
CA ARG A 215 2.98 9.05 -0.23
C ARG A 215 4.11 8.67 0.74
N GLY A 216 3.80 8.36 2.00
CA GLY A 216 4.81 8.00 3.02
C GLY A 216 4.50 6.72 3.79
N ASP A 217 3.23 6.41 4.05
CA ASP A 217 2.72 5.26 4.81
C ASP A 217 3.50 3.94 4.62
N SER A 218 3.39 3.35 3.44
CA SER A 218 3.72 1.97 3.18
C SER A 218 5.22 1.71 3.00
N TYR A 219 6.04 2.77 2.92
CA TYR A 219 7.49 2.67 3.16
C TYR A 219 7.75 2.01 4.53
N TYR A 220 7.11 2.52 5.58
CA TYR A 220 7.29 2.03 6.94
C TYR A 220 6.73 0.62 7.11
N GLU A 221 5.61 0.32 6.45
CA GLU A 221 5.03 -1.03 6.42
C GLU A 221 5.98 -2.05 5.78
N TYR A 222 6.56 -1.70 4.63
CA TYR A 222 7.39 -2.60 3.84
C TYR A 222 8.78 -2.81 4.44
N LEU A 223 9.30 -1.88 5.25
CA LEU A 223 10.49 -2.15 6.05
C LEU A 223 10.27 -3.38 6.95
N LEU A 224 9.17 -3.39 7.72
CA LEU A 224 8.84 -4.52 8.58
C LEU A 224 8.53 -5.78 7.76
N LYS A 225 7.65 -5.67 6.76
CA LYS A 225 7.20 -6.84 5.99
C LYS A 225 8.33 -7.50 5.20
N GLN A 226 9.27 -6.73 4.64
CA GLN A 226 10.44 -7.31 3.97
C GLN A 226 11.36 -8.03 4.96
N TRP A 227 11.59 -7.45 6.15
CA TRP A 227 12.35 -8.14 7.20
C TRP A 227 11.69 -9.48 7.56
N LEU A 228 10.37 -9.52 7.69
CA LEU A 228 9.63 -10.76 7.91
C LEU A 228 9.72 -11.73 6.73
N GLN A 229 9.54 -11.26 5.49
CA GLN A 229 9.60 -12.07 4.26
C GLN A 229 10.96 -12.76 4.10
N THR A 230 12.06 -12.13 4.55
CA THR A 230 13.40 -12.74 4.53
C THR A 230 13.65 -13.81 5.58
N GLY A 231 12.64 -14.15 6.39
CA GLY A 231 12.82 -14.98 7.57
C GLY A 231 13.66 -14.26 8.63
N LYS A 232 13.52 -12.94 8.74
CA LYS A 232 14.20 -12.09 9.73
C LYS A 232 15.74 -12.03 9.57
N LYS A 233 16.24 -12.12 8.33
CA LYS A 233 17.68 -12.20 8.04
C LYS A 233 18.33 -10.89 7.63
N GLU A 234 17.55 -9.90 7.18
CA GLU A 234 18.06 -8.60 6.75
C GLU A 234 17.87 -7.54 7.85
N ASP A 235 18.78 -7.52 8.81
CA ASP A 235 18.65 -6.70 10.03
C ASP A 235 18.60 -5.18 9.79
N TRP A 236 19.20 -4.69 8.71
CA TRP A 236 19.14 -3.26 8.35
C TRP A 236 17.70 -2.78 8.08
N LEU A 237 16.80 -3.65 7.59
CA LEU A 237 15.37 -3.34 7.43
C LEU A 237 14.67 -3.18 8.78
N LYS A 238 15.01 -4.06 9.73
CA LYS A 238 14.53 -3.99 11.12
C LYS A 238 15.04 -2.72 11.79
N GLU A 239 16.31 -2.38 11.60
CA GLU A 239 16.92 -1.17 12.16
C GLU A 239 16.26 0.10 11.61
N ASP A 240 16.06 0.20 10.29
CA ASP A 240 15.35 1.33 9.69
C ASP A 240 13.89 1.42 10.18
N PHE A 241 13.20 0.28 10.35
CA PHE A 241 11.86 0.24 10.92
C PHE A 241 11.86 0.75 12.37
N THR A 242 12.71 0.20 13.24
CA THR A 242 12.81 0.61 14.65
C THR A 242 13.18 2.08 14.80
N ASN A 243 14.13 2.58 14.00
CA ASN A 243 14.50 3.99 13.98
C ASN A 243 13.32 4.87 13.56
N SER A 244 12.59 4.46 12.51
CA SER A 244 11.40 5.18 12.06
C SER A 244 10.32 5.23 13.13
N MET A 245 10.05 4.12 13.82
CA MET A 245 9.03 4.08 14.89
C MET A 245 9.44 4.97 16.08
N ASN A 246 10.73 5.03 16.42
CA ASN A 246 11.24 6.01 17.39
C ASN A 246 11.02 7.45 16.93
N GLY A 247 11.22 7.74 15.64
CA GLY A 247 10.89 9.01 15.00
C GLY A 247 9.41 9.35 15.10
N VAL A 248 8.51 8.40 14.82
CA VAL A 248 7.06 8.56 14.95
C VAL A 248 6.70 8.95 16.38
N THR A 249 7.16 8.18 17.38
CA THR A 249 6.84 8.42 18.78
C THR A 249 7.38 9.77 19.28
N SER A 250 8.59 10.15 18.85
CA SER A 250 9.22 11.39 19.34
C SER A 250 8.73 12.66 18.62
N LEU A 251 8.46 12.58 17.31
CA LEU A 251 8.20 13.78 16.49
C LEU A 251 6.73 13.93 16.10
N LEU A 252 6.01 12.83 15.85
CA LEU A 252 4.68 12.86 15.21
C LEU A 252 3.53 12.47 16.16
N ALA A 253 3.79 11.62 17.15
CA ALA A 253 2.76 11.16 18.06
C ALA A 253 2.36 12.25 19.08
N ARG A 254 1.07 12.51 19.21
CA ARG A 254 0.50 13.45 20.19
C ARG A 254 -0.80 12.88 20.78
N ARG A 255 -1.28 13.50 21.86
CA ARG A 255 -2.59 13.18 22.46
C ARG A 255 -3.57 14.33 22.25
N SER A 256 -4.77 14.02 21.79
CA SER A 256 -5.84 15.00 21.57
C SER A 256 -6.48 15.49 22.88
N HIS A 257 -7.39 16.44 22.80
CA HIS A 257 -8.22 16.90 23.91
C HIS A 257 -9.72 16.82 23.55
N PRO A 258 -10.61 16.44 24.49
CA PRO A 258 -10.33 16.22 25.91
C PRO A 258 -9.91 14.78 26.27
N ASN A 259 -10.16 13.80 25.40
CA ASN A 259 -10.10 12.38 25.75
C ASN A 259 -8.70 11.74 25.60
N LYS A 260 -7.67 12.52 25.24
CA LYS A 260 -6.27 12.05 25.21
C LYS A 260 -6.01 10.92 24.22
N LEU A 261 -6.77 10.87 23.12
CA LEU A 261 -6.59 9.90 22.03
C LEU A 261 -5.20 10.06 21.39
N LEU A 262 -4.49 8.96 21.21
CA LEU A 262 -3.17 8.93 20.59
C LEU A 262 -3.30 8.98 19.06
N TYR A 263 -2.85 10.07 18.45
CA TYR A 263 -2.84 10.24 17.01
C TYR A 263 -1.43 10.54 16.48
N VAL A 264 -1.23 10.34 15.18
CA VAL A 264 0.02 10.62 14.47
C VAL A 264 -0.23 11.75 13.48
N GLY A 265 0.38 12.90 13.74
CA GLY A 265 0.34 14.06 12.85
C GLY A 265 1.39 14.00 11.74
N GLU A 266 1.60 15.14 11.08
CA GLU A 266 2.60 15.31 10.02
C GLU A 266 3.59 16.45 10.35
N LEU A 267 4.76 16.46 9.71
CA LEU A 267 5.68 17.59 9.72
C LEU A 267 5.67 18.28 8.35
N LEU A 268 4.95 19.41 8.28
CA LEU A 268 4.98 20.31 7.14
C LEU A 268 6.37 20.90 6.97
N HIS A 269 6.82 20.99 5.72
CA HIS A 269 8.17 21.45 5.39
C HIS A 269 9.28 20.70 6.15
N GLY A 270 9.01 19.45 6.54
CA GLY A 270 9.90 18.59 7.33
C GLY A 270 10.07 18.98 8.80
N ASN A 271 9.49 20.10 9.27
CA ASN A 271 9.78 20.64 10.61
C ASN A 271 8.55 21.11 11.41
N SER A 272 7.49 21.58 10.75
CA SER A 272 6.34 22.20 11.42
C SER A 272 5.24 21.17 11.67
N PHE A 273 4.97 20.88 12.94
CA PHE A 273 3.92 19.92 13.31
C PHE A 273 2.52 20.40 12.88
N SER A 274 1.75 19.51 12.26
CA SER A 274 0.34 19.69 11.92
C SER A 274 -0.46 18.53 12.52
N PRO A 275 -1.58 18.80 13.24
CA PRO A 275 -2.40 17.76 13.85
C PRO A 275 -3.36 17.09 12.86
N LYS A 276 -3.01 17.08 11.56
CA LYS A 276 -3.73 16.40 10.50
C LYS A 276 -3.29 14.93 10.45
N MET A 277 -4.25 14.03 10.33
CA MET A 277 -4.02 12.60 10.13
C MET A 277 -4.93 12.09 9.02
N ASP A 278 -4.34 11.50 7.99
CA ASP A 278 -5.10 10.78 6.97
C ASP A 278 -5.63 9.47 7.56
N HIS A 279 -6.79 9.01 7.10
CA HIS A 279 -7.31 7.69 7.48
C HIS A 279 -6.32 6.57 7.16
N LEU A 280 -5.54 6.74 6.08
CA LEU A 280 -4.44 5.84 5.70
C LEU A 280 -3.51 5.50 6.87
N VAL A 281 -3.23 6.46 7.77
CA VAL A 281 -2.34 6.29 8.93
C VAL A 281 -2.85 5.20 9.90
N CYS A 282 -4.13 4.81 9.82
CA CYS A 282 -4.70 3.69 10.56
C CYS A 282 -4.18 2.29 10.16
N PHE A 283 -3.27 2.19 9.18
CA PHE A 283 -2.47 0.97 8.96
C PHE A 283 -1.46 0.71 10.10
N LEU A 284 -1.02 1.78 10.78
CA LEU A 284 0.11 1.72 11.71
C LEU A 284 -0.16 0.86 12.95
N PRO A 285 -1.35 0.90 13.61
CA PRO A 285 -1.65 0.00 14.71
C PRO A 285 -1.46 -1.49 14.35
N GLY A 286 -1.91 -1.90 13.16
CA GLY A 286 -1.73 -3.27 12.66
C GLY A 286 -0.26 -3.62 12.46
N THR A 287 0.50 -2.71 11.87
CA THR A 287 1.95 -2.87 11.65
C THR A 287 2.73 -2.96 12.97
N MET A 288 2.41 -2.11 13.95
CA MET A 288 3.02 -2.10 15.28
C MET A 288 2.68 -3.39 16.07
N ALA A 289 1.44 -3.85 16.00
CA ALA A 289 1.03 -5.12 16.60
C ALA A 289 1.76 -6.30 15.94
N LEU A 290 1.90 -6.29 14.60
CA LEU A 290 2.66 -7.31 13.86
C LEU A 290 4.14 -7.32 14.26
N ALA A 291 4.74 -6.14 14.45
CA ALA A 291 6.12 -6.00 14.93
C ALA A 291 6.30 -6.61 16.33
N ALA A 292 5.44 -6.25 17.28
CA ALA A 292 5.46 -6.81 18.64
C ALA A 292 5.27 -8.33 18.63
N HIS A 293 4.31 -8.84 17.85
CA HIS A 293 4.08 -10.28 17.68
C HIS A 293 5.32 -11.01 17.17
N ASN A 294 6.16 -10.33 16.38
CA ASN A 294 7.37 -10.88 15.80
C ASN A 294 8.64 -10.66 16.62
N GLY A 295 8.51 -10.24 17.88
CA GLY A 295 9.62 -10.13 18.84
C GLY A 295 10.34 -8.80 18.84
N LEU A 296 9.78 -7.75 18.20
CA LEU A 296 10.24 -6.38 18.41
C LEU A 296 9.65 -5.80 19.71
N ASP A 297 10.02 -4.55 20.04
CA ASP A 297 9.71 -3.93 21.34
C ASP A 297 8.23 -4.13 21.75
N PRO A 298 7.94 -4.77 22.91
CA PRO A 298 6.59 -4.97 23.41
C PRO A 298 5.76 -3.68 23.53
N LYS A 299 6.39 -2.52 23.70
CA LYS A 299 5.73 -1.21 23.72
C LYS A 299 5.00 -0.89 22.43
N TYR A 300 5.38 -1.49 21.30
CA TYR A 300 4.64 -1.34 20.05
C TYR A 300 3.21 -1.86 20.17
N LEU A 301 2.94 -2.88 20.99
CA LEU A 301 1.58 -3.36 21.23
C LEU A 301 0.75 -2.36 22.05
N GLU A 302 1.36 -1.66 23.00
CA GLU A 302 0.69 -0.61 23.78
C GLU A 302 0.34 0.59 22.88
N PHE A 303 1.31 1.05 22.08
CA PHE A 303 1.08 2.08 21.08
C PHE A 303 -0.03 1.67 20.09
N ALA A 304 0.00 0.43 19.61
CA ALA A 304 -1.01 -0.10 18.70
C ALA A 304 -2.42 -0.06 19.31
N LYS A 305 -2.59 -0.45 20.58
CA LYS A 305 -3.90 -0.41 21.25
C LYS A 305 -4.42 1.02 21.38
N ASP A 306 -3.60 1.94 21.86
CA ASP A 306 -3.98 3.35 22.04
C ASP A 306 -4.35 4.02 20.71
N MET A 307 -3.59 3.73 19.65
CA MET A 307 -3.85 4.30 18.34
C MET A 307 -5.03 3.60 17.62
N MET A 308 -5.24 2.30 17.85
CA MET A 308 -6.42 1.59 17.33
C MET A 308 -7.71 2.14 17.94
N GLU A 309 -7.70 2.52 19.23
CA GLU A 309 -8.84 3.23 19.83
C GLU A 309 -9.09 4.55 19.09
N THR A 310 -8.05 5.32 18.77
CA THR A 310 -8.20 6.56 18.01
C THR A 310 -8.80 6.34 16.62
N CYS A 311 -8.31 5.34 15.89
CA CYS A 311 -8.86 4.96 14.59
C CYS A 311 -10.32 4.48 14.72
N TYR A 312 -10.66 3.71 15.75
CA TYR A 312 -12.07 3.37 16.04
C TYR A 312 -12.90 4.63 16.32
N GLN A 313 -12.40 5.60 17.08
CA GLN A 313 -13.10 6.85 17.36
C GLN A 313 -13.29 7.71 16.09
N MET A 314 -12.38 7.66 15.12
CA MET A 314 -12.56 8.29 13.81
C MET A 314 -13.78 7.73 13.06
N TYR A 315 -14.13 6.45 13.25
CA TYR A 315 -15.39 5.87 12.75
C TYR A 315 -16.56 6.19 13.67
N ALA A 316 -16.42 5.84 14.95
CA ALA A 316 -17.52 5.83 15.91
C ALA A 316 -18.09 7.23 16.13
N ARG A 317 -17.35 8.31 15.93
CA ARG A 317 -17.87 9.67 16.11
C ARG A 317 -18.63 10.21 14.90
N MET A 318 -18.54 9.54 13.75
CA MET A 318 -19.21 10.01 12.52
C MET A 318 -20.68 9.59 12.50
N PRO A 319 -21.59 10.42 11.95
CA PRO A 319 -23.00 10.04 11.81
C PRO A 319 -23.22 8.73 11.05
N SER A 320 -22.43 8.49 10.00
CA SER A 320 -22.45 7.27 9.18
C SER A 320 -21.75 6.06 9.83
N ARG A 321 -21.00 6.28 10.92
CA ARG A 321 -20.06 5.32 11.51
C ARG A 321 -18.96 4.86 10.54
N LEU A 322 -18.61 5.69 9.56
CA LEU A 322 -17.48 5.51 8.66
C LEU A 322 -16.53 6.70 8.80
N SER A 323 -15.23 6.44 8.96
CA SER A 323 -14.22 7.49 9.10
C SER A 323 -14.20 8.43 7.90
N PRO A 324 -13.91 9.74 8.09
CA PRO A 324 -13.53 10.61 6.98
C PRO A 324 -12.16 10.19 6.42
N GLU A 325 -11.84 10.66 5.21
CA GLU A 325 -10.51 10.50 4.60
C GLU A 325 -9.41 11.22 5.40
N ILE A 326 -9.73 12.36 6.00
CA ILE A 326 -8.79 13.20 6.73
C ILE A 326 -9.46 13.68 8.03
N ALA A 327 -8.74 13.59 9.13
CA ALA A 327 -9.14 14.13 10.43
C ALA A 327 -8.11 15.14 10.94
N TYR A 328 -8.57 16.15 11.67
CA TYR A 328 -7.72 17.04 12.45
C TYR A 328 -7.96 16.81 13.93
N PHE A 329 -6.92 16.90 14.76
CA PHE A 329 -7.04 16.65 16.19
C PHE A 329 -6.85 17.93 17.02
N ASN A 330 -7.72 18.13 18.00
CA ASN A 330 -7.62 19.26 18.91
C ASN A 330 -6.44 19.12 19.87
N GLN A 331 -5.58 20.14 19.89
CA GLN A 331 -4.42 20.23 20.80
C GLN A 331 -4.68 21.17 21.99
N ASN A 332 -5.81 21.89 21.99
CA ASN A 332 -6.10 22.92 22.97
C ASN A 332 -6.80 22.33 24.22
N PRO A 333 -6.29 22.54 25.45
CA PRO A 333 -6.90 22.00 26.66
C PRO A 333 -8.40 22.23 26.89
N PRO A 334 -8.96 23.42 26.57
CA PRO A 334 -10.38 23.70 26.71
C PRO A 334 -11.27 23.12 25.60
N ALA A 335 -10.71 22.37 24.63
CA ALA A 335 -11.51 21.77 23.56
C ALA A 335 -12.49 20.73 24.12
N THR A 336 -13.72 20.77 23.60
CA THR A 336 -14.80 19.84 23.99
C THR A 336 -14.86 18.58 23.12
N GLU A 337 -14.13 18.55 22.00
CA GLU A 337 -14.13 17.44 21.03
C GLU A 337 -12.71 17.12 20.58
N ASP A 338 -12.36 15.84 20.44
CA ASP A 338 -11.02 15.42 20.00
C ASP A 338 -10.76 15.64 18.51
N ILE A 339 -11.77 15.42 17.68
CA ILE A 339 -11.66 15.34 16.23
C ILE A 339 -12.42 16.50 15.61
N ILE A 340 -11.74 17.28 14.79
CA ILE A 340 -12.31 18.31 13.93
C ILE A 340 -12.38 17.75 12.51
N LEU A 341 -13.59 17.70 11.97
CA LEU A 341 -13.81 17.48 10.54
C LEU A 341 -13.73 18.84 9.84
N LYS A 342 -12.92 18.93 8.80
CA LYS A 342 -12.87 20.11 7.93
C LYS A 342 -13.52 19.81 6.59
#